data_AF-A0A224Y138-F1
#
_entry.id   AF-A0A224Y138-F1
#
_cell.length_a   1.000
_cell.length_b   1.000
_cell.length_c   1.000
_cell.angle_alpha   90.00
_cell.angle_beta   90.00
_cell.angle_gamma   90.00
#
_symmetry.space_group_name_H-M   'P 1'
#
loop_
_entity.id
_entity.type
_entity.pdbx_description
1 polymer ?
#
loop_
_entity_poly.entity_id
_entity_poly.type
_entity_poly.pdbx_seq_one_letter_code
_entity_poly.pdbx_strand_id
1 'polypeptide(L)'
;MRASKILLFVVLTVAAIMLNSCTYGVRHLAYCKKECFKGTEDTDCPGGCHCVFRDDKRSTKNGTCWKLPKSEIPKKRRKKT
;
A
#
# COMPACT_ATOMS: atom_id res chain seq x y z
N MET A 1 -41.11 24.67 6.30
CA MET A 1 -40.92 23.19 6.32
C MET A 1 -40.16 22.62 5.11
N ARG A 2 -40.27 23.17 3.88
CA ARG A 2 -39.58 22.63 2.68
C ARG A 2 -38.06 22.90 2.63
N ALA A 3 -37.62 24.07 3.08
CA ALA A 3 -36.19 24.44 3.09
C ALA A 3 -35.33 23.57 4.03
N SER A 4 -35.90 23.16 5.17
CA SER A 4 -35.21 22.28 6.15
C SER A 4 -34.97 20.88 5.59
N LYS A 5 -35.89 20.36 4.76
CA LYS A 5 -35.71 19.06 4.07
C LYS A 5 -34.62 19.15 3.01
N ILE A 6 -34.56 20.25 2.25
CA ILE A 6 -33.52 20.47 1.25
C ILE A 6 -32.15 20.56 1.93
N LEU A 7 -32.04 21.29 3.04
CA LEU A 7 -30.79 21.40 3.80
C LEU A 7 -30.32 20.03 4.30
N LEU A 8 -31.23 19.21 4.84
CA LEU A 8 -30.93 17.84 5.27
C LEU A 8 -30.43 16.96 4.12
N PHE A 9 -31.07 17.02 2.95
CA PHE A 9 -30.63 16.29 1.76
C PHE A 9 -29.23 16.72 1.32
N VAL A 10 -28.95 18.02 1.29
CA VAL A 10 -27.62 18.54 0.93
C VAL A 10 -26.56 18.04 1.91
N VAL A 11 -26.81 18.13 3.22
CA VAL A 11 -25.87 17.66 4.25
C VAL A 11 -25.62 16.16 4.12
N LEU A 12 -26.66 15.35 3.90
CA LEU A 12 -26.53 13.90 3.71
C LEU A 12 -25.70 13.55 2.46
N THR A 13 -25.93 14.25 1.34
CA THR A 13 -25.16 14.01 0.11
C THR A 13 -23.69 14.36 0.26
N VAL A 14 -23.37 15.49 0.89
CA VAL A 14 -21.97 15.90 1.15
C VAL A 14 -21.28 14.92 2.10
N ALA A 15 -21.96 14.48 3.17
CA ALA A 15 -21.41 13.48 4.09
C ALA A 15 -21.09 12.16 3.37
N ALA A 16 -21.99 11.68 2.49
CA ALA A 16 -21.77 10.47 1.71
C ALA A 16 -20.57 10.59 0.75
N ILE A 17 -20.40 11.73 0.09
CA ILE A 17 -19.26 11.98 -0.82
C ILE A 17 -17.93 12.00 -0.04
N MET A 18 -17.92 12.61 1.15
CA MET A 18 -16.72 12.69 2.00
C MET A 18 -16.34 11.32 2.57
N LEU A 19 -17.32 10.51 3.00
CA LEU A 19 -17.11 9.13 3.42
C LEU A 19 -16.49 8.29 2.30
N ASN A 20 -16.99 8.44 1.07
CA ASN A 20 -16.45 7.72 -0.08
C ASN A 20 -15.01 8.18 -0.38
N SER A 21 -14.74 9.48 -0.37
CA SER A 21 -13.43 10.09 -0.63
C SER A 21 -12.34 9.64 0.37
N CYS A 22 -12.70 9.46 1.65
CA CYS A 22 -11.77 9.00 2.69
C CYS A 22 -11.37 7.52 2.56
N THR A 23 -12.08 6.73 1.75
CA THR A 23 -11.76 5.30 1.54
C THR A 23 -10.84 5.03 0.34
N TYR A 24 -10.62 6.01 -0.56
CA TYR A 24 -9.72 5.87 -1.72
C TYR A 24 -8.21 5.93 -1.36
N GLY A 25 -7.86 5.96 -0.07
CA GLY A 25 -6.48 6.05 0.38
C GLY A 25 -5.78 4.71 0.62
N VAL A 26 -6.51 3.59 0.67
CA VAL A 26 -5.90 2.28 0.97
C VAL A 26 -5.33 1.69 -0.30
N ARG A 27 -4.06 2.01 -0.58
CA ARG A 27 -3.30 1.32 -1.63
C ARG A 27 -3.28 -0.17 -1.30
N HIS A 28 -3.93 -0.99 -2.12
CA HIS A 28 -3.93 -2.43 -1.97
C HIS A 28 -2.51 -2.98 -2.18
N LEU A 29 -1.78 -3.14 -1.07
CA LEU A 29 -0.57 -3.95 -1.00
C LEU A 29 -1.00 -5.41 -1.22
N ALA A 30 -0.71 -5.96 -2.40
CA ALA A 30 -1.02 -7.35 -2.67
C ALA A 30 0.11 -8.25 -2.15
N TYR A 31 -0.22 -9.11 -1.19
CA TYR A 31 0.72 -10.09 -0.65
C TYR A 31 0.99 -11.20 -1.69
N CYS A 32 2.26 -11.51 -1.94
CA CYS A 32 2.67 -12.49 -2.94
C CYS A 32 2.83 -13.91 -2.39
N LYS A 33 2.33 -14.18 -1.16
CA LYS A 33 2.30 -15.52 -0.53
C LYS A 33 3.66 -16.22 -0.45
N LYS A 34 4.75 -15.46 -0.33
CA LYS A 34 6.10 -15.99 -0.23
C LYS A 34 6.93 -15.19 0.76
N GLU A 35 7.79 -15.89 1.49
CA GLU A 35 8.80 -15.32 2.35
C GLU A 35 10.13 -15.21 1.60
N CYS A 36 10.95 -14.28 2.01
CA CYS A 36 12.25 -14.02 1.39
C CYS A 36 13.28 -13.78 2.48
N PHE A 37 14.56 -13.99 2.17
CA PHE A 37 15.63 -13.77 3.13
C PHE A 37 16.56 -12.64 2.71
N LYS A 38 17.22 -12.03 3.69
CA LYS A 38 18.21 -10.99 3.45
C LYS A 38 19.38 -11.57 2.64
N GLY A 39 19.57 -11.09 1.42
CA GLY A 39 20.57 -11.61 0.47
C GLY A 39 20.01 -12.48 -0.65
N THR A 40 18.74 -12.89 -0.60
CA THR A 40 18.04 -13.67 -1.65
C THR A 40 16.87 -12.91 -2.26
N GLU A 41 16.81 -11.59 -2.05
CA GLU A 41 15.69 -10.71 -2.40
C GLU A 41 15.28 -10.80 -3.88
N ASP A 42 16.25 -10.93 -4.79
CA ASP A 42 16.03 -11.03 -6.24
C ASP A 42 15.65 -12.46 -6.70
N THR A 43 15.86 -13.47 -5.86
CA THR A 43 15.68 -14.90 -6.21
C THR A 43 14.43 -15.50 -5.57
N ASP A 44 14.05 -15.03 -4.38
CA ASP A 44 12.93 -15.58 -3.63
C ASP A 44 11.60 -15.01 -4.08
N CYS A 45 11.48 -13.72 -4.40
CA CYS A 45 10.19 -13.14 -4.76
C CYS A 45 9.86 -13.36 -6.25
N PRO A 46 8.60 -13.74 -6.58
CA PRO A 46 8.16 -13.88 -7.98
C PRO A 46 8.15 -12.52 -8.70
N GLY A 47 8.20 -12.55 -10.04
CA GLY A 47 8.28 -11.35 -10.88
C GLY A 47 7.21 -10.30 -10.56
N GLY A 48 7.64 -9.07 -10.27
CA GLY A 48 6.78 -7.96 -9.91
C GLY A 48 6.43 -7.86 -8.41
N CYS A 49 7.00 -8.72 -7.58
CA CYS A 49 6.97 -8.62 -6.13
C CYS A 49 8.34 -8.23 -5.59
N HIS A 50 8.38 -7.56 -4.44
CA HIS A 50 9.62 -7.21 -3.75
C HIS A 50 9.61 -7.73 -2.33
N CYS A 51 10.81 -8.06 -1.85
CA CYS A 51 11.03 -8.45 -0.48
C CYS A 51 10.95 -7.22 0.43
N VAL A 52 10.07 -7.27 1.42
CA VAL A 52 9.92 -6.24 2.46
C VAL A 52 10.31 -6.86 3.80
N PHE A 53 11.32 -6.27 4.42
CA PHE A 53 11.76 -6.62 5.77
C PHE A 53 11.04 -5.74 6.78
N ARG A 54 10.73 -6.28 7.95
CA ARG A 54 10.28 -5.46 9.07
C ARG A 54 11.49 -4.71 9.64
N ASP A 55 11.32 -3.43 9.92
CA ASP A 55 12.31 -2.56 10.59
C ASP A 55 12.47 -2.89 12.09
N ASP A 56 12.40 -4.16 12.46
CA ASP A 56 12.64 -4.61 13.81
C ASP A 56 14.15 -4.71 14.03
N LYS A 57 14.69 -3.87 14.94
CA LYS A 57 16.11 -3.84 15.32
C LYS A 57 16.66 -5.20 15.77
N ARG A 58 15.79 -6.16 16.09
CA ARG A 58 16.12 -7.57 16.29
C ARG A 58 16.08 -8.31 14.95
N SER A 59 17.13 -8.10 14.16
CA SER A 59 17.61 -8.95 13.06
C SER A 59 16.71 -10.13 12.69
N THR A 60 15.58 -9.86 12.03
CA THR A 60 14.80 -10.91 11.39
C THR A 60 15.33 -10.99 9.97
N LYS A 61 16.16 -12.03 9.72
CA LYS A 61 16.76 -12.29 8.40
C LYS A 61 15.70 -12.64 7.35
N ASN A 62 14.45 -12.80 7.76
CA ASN A 62 13.28 -13.05 6.94
C ASN A 62 12.49 -11.76 6.67
N GLY A 63 12.00 -11.66 5.45
CA GLY A 63 11.06 -10.67 4.97
C GLY A 63 9.90 -11.39 4.29
N THR A 64 8.95 -10.60 3.80
CA THR A 64 7.78 -11.09 3.08
C THR A 64 7.70 -10.44 1.71
N CYS A 65 7.24 -11.18 0.71
CA CYS A 65 7.11 -10.66 -0.65
C CYS A 65 5.78 -9.90 -0.83
N TRP A 66 5.87 -8.65 -1.24
CA TRP A 66 4.72 -7.77 -1.50
C TRP A 66 4.80 -7.14 -2.88
N LYS A 67 3.64 -6.90 -3.49
CA LYS A 67 3.52 -6.11 -4.71
C LYS A 67 3.39 -4.65 -4.34
N LEU A 68 4.46 -3.87 -4.57
CA LEU A 68 4.46 -2.45 -4.28
C LEU A 68 3.84 -1.64 -5.43
N PRO A 69 3.17 -0.51 -5.12
CA PRO A 69 2.80 0.46 -6.13
C PRO A 69 4.07 1.06 -6.75
N LYS A 70 4.01 1.42 -8.05
CA LYS A 70 5.16 1.91 -8.83
C LYS A 70 5.93 3.07 -8.18
N SER A 71 5.29 3.85 -7.30
CA SER A 71 5.88 4.96 -6.57
C SER A 71 6.80 4.56 -5.41
N GLU A 72 6.62 3.37 -4.84
CA GLU A 72 7.37 2.87 -3.67
C GLU A 72 8.44 1.85 -4.04
N ILE A 73 8.52 1.45 -5.31
CA ILE A 73 9.60 0.58 -5.78
C ILE A 73 10.91 1.35 -5.58
N PRO A 74 11.82 0.88 -4.70
CA PRO A 74 13.10 1.54 -4.52
C PRO A 74 13.80 1.51 -5.87
N LYS A 75 14.07 2.70 -6.44
CA LYS A 75 14.91 2.82 -7.64
C LYS A 75 16.26 2.20 -7.26
N LYS A 76 16.54 0.96 -7.69
CA LYS A 76 17.87 0.36 -7.57
C LYS A 76 18.84 1.42 -8.06
N ARG A 77 19.66 2.00 -7.18
CA ARG A 77 20.77 2.84 -7.58
C ARG A 77 21.60 1.94 -8.50
N ARG A 78 21.50 2.17 -9.82
CA ARG A 78 22.52 1.69 -10.75
C ARG A 78 23.83 2.23 -10.19
N LYS A 79 24.66 1.35 -9.63
CA LYS A 79 26.04 1.66 -9.32
C LYS A 79 26.62 2.11 -10.65
N LYS A 80 26.87 3.41 -10.77
CA LYS A 80 27.54 4.00 -11.92
C LYS A 80 28.98 3.52 -11.80
N THR A 81 29.33 2.50 -12.60
CA THR A 81 30.72 2.19 -12.94
C THR A 81 31.34 3.40 -13.60
#